data_AF-A0A0F9B7M1-F1
#
_entry.id   AF-A0A0F9B7M1-F1
#
_cell.length_a   1.000
_cell.length_b   1.000
_cell.length_c   1.000
_cell.angle_alpha   90.00
_cell.angle_beta   90.00
_cell.angle_gamma   90.00
#
_symmetry.space_group_name_H-M   'P 1'
#
loop_
_entity.id
_entity.type
_entity.pdbx_description
1 polymer ?
#
loop_
_entity_poly.entity_id
_entity_poly.type
_entity_poly.pdbx_seq_one_letter_code
_entity_poly.pdbx_strand_id
1 'polypeptide(L)'
;MTYITGINLTVMMNDLQTWSQENFGDNKGIKHLGPLIGMQEELGELAHIALKKHQDIRTEEGFDRPDELGILPEHDALADILVYWLDYCWRIGIQDPEALVEKVLYQRVLKRDWNEHRKLQETDQPNK
;
A
#
# COMPACT_ATOMS: atom_id res chain seq x y z
N MET A 1 -23.68 -11.81 -6.47
CA MET A 1 -23.83 -10.88 -5.33
C MET A 1 -22.90 -9.72 -5.63
N THR A 2 -23.43 -8.66 -6.24
CA THR A 2 -22.62 -7.56 -6.77
C THR A 2 -22.55 -6.49 -5.69
N TYR A 3 -21.45 -6.44 -4.96
CA TYR A 3 -21.19 -5.34 -4.04
C TYR A 3 -20.71 -4.15 -4.89
N ILE A 4 -21.61 -3.23 -5.21
CA ILE A 4 -21.24 -1.89 -5.68
C ILE A 4 -21.65 -0.91 -4.58
N THR A 5 -20.72 -0.63 -3.66
CA THR A 5 -20.66 0.63 -2.91
C THR A 5 -19.20 0.89 -2.53
N GLY A 6 -18.39 1.31 -3.51
CA GLY A 6 -16.97 1.65 -3.33
C GLY A 6 -16.41 2.14 -4.66
N ILE A 7 -15.53 3.14 -4.62
CA ILE A 7 -14.81 3.56 -5.83
C ILE A 7 -13.88 2.40 -6.21
N ASN A 8 -13.93 1.99 -7.49
CA ASN A 8 -13.08 0.94 -8.04
C ASN A 8 -11.64 1.47 -8.20
N LEU A 9 -10.62 0.66 -7.91
CA LEU A 9 -9.21 1.04 -8.00
C LEU A 9 -8.81 1.55 -9.39
N THR A 10 -9.40 0.99 -10.45
CA THR A 10 -9.20 1.44 -11.83
C THR A 10 -9.75 2.85 -12.06
N VAL A 11 -10.90 3.18 -11.47
CA VAL A 11 -11.46 4.55 -11.54
C VAL A 11 -10.56 5.52 -10.78
N MET A 12 -10.17 5.16 -9.54
CA MET A 12 -9.25 5.98 -8.74
C MET A 12 -7.93 6.24 -9.47
N MET A 13 -7.35 5.22 -10.10
CA MET A 13 -6.12 5.35 -10.86
C MET A 13 -6.24 6.33 -12.03
N ASN A 14 -7.38 6.30 -12.74
CA ASN A 14 -7.62 7.18 -13.89
C ASN A 14 -7.85 8.65 -13.48
N ASP A 15 -8.54 8.87 -12.36
CA ASP A 15 -8.70 10.22 -11.79
C ASP A 15 -7.35 10.75 -11.28
N LEU A 16 -6.60 9.90 -10.56
CA LEU A 16 -5.30 10.23 -10.02
C LEU A 16 -4.27 10.54 -11.11
N GLN A 17 -4.18 9.75 -12.19
CA GLN A 17 -3.20 9.99 -13.24
C GLN A 17 -3.44 11.32 -13.97
N THR A 18 -4.71 11.72 -14.13
CA THR A 18 -5.05 13.02 -14.72
C THR A 18 -4.46 14.14 -13.86
N TRP A 19 -4.74 14.10 -12.56
CA TRP A 19 -4.22 15.08 -11.62
C TRP A 19 -2.68 15.02 -11.48
N SER A 20 -2.09 13.82 -11.36
CA SER A 20 -0.64 13.62 -11.21
C SER A 20 0.13 14.13 -12.43
N GLN A 21 -0.37 13.88 -13.64
CA GLN A 21 0.26 14.36 -14.86
C GLN A 21 0.20 15.89 -14.97
N GLU A 22 -0.92 16.51 -14.59
CA GLU A 22 -1.07 17.97 -14.58
C GLU A 22 -0.11 18.66 -13.59
N ASN A 23 0.10 18.05 -12.42
CA ASN A 23 0.89 18.68 -11.34
C ASN A 23 2.38 18.34 -11.41
N PHE A 24 2.73 17.13 -11.83
CA PHE A 24 4.11 16.62 -11.73
C PHE A 24 4.70 16.16 -13.06
N GLY A 25 3.87 16.02 -14.11
CA GLY A 25 4.28 15.51 -15.42
C GLY A 25 5.04 14.19 -15.32
N ASP A 26 6.14 14.08 -16.07
CA ASP A 26 7.02 12.90 -16.09
C ASP A 26 8.00 12.82 -14.89
N ASN A 27 7.72 13.50 -13.79
CA ASN A 27 8.44 13.42 -12.52
C ASN A 27 9.97 13.58 -12.65
N LYS A 28 10.41 14.84 -12.84
CA LYS A 28 11.79 15.35 -12.62
C LYS A 28 12.96 14.45 -13.09
N GLY A 29 12.76 13.63 -14.13
CA GLY A 29 13.79 12.76 -14.70
C GLY A 29 13.87 11.32 -14.16
N ILE A 30 13.13 10.97 -13.09
CA ILE A 30 13.07 9.60 -12.54
C ILE A 30 11.82 8.82 -12.99
N LYS A 31 10.87 9.49 -13.67
CA LYS A 31 9.72 8.89 -14.36
C LYS A 31 8.88 8.01 -13.42
N HIS A 32 8.69 6.74 -13.77
CA HIS A 32 7.92 5.76 -12.99
C HIS A 32 8.53 5.45 -11.62
N LEU A 33 9.81 5.75 -11.38
CA LEU A 33 10.42 5.52 -10.07
C LEU A 33 9.99 6.53 -9.01
N GLY A 34 9.51 7.72 -9.43
CA GLY A 34 9.05 8.75 -8.49
C GLY A 34 7.96 8.23 -7.55
N PRO A 35 6.83 7.71 -8.07
CA PRO A 35 5.77 7.18 -7.22
C PRO A 35 6.20 5.96 -6.41
N LEU A 36 7.11 5.13 -6.91
CA LEU A 36 7.64 4.01 -6.13
C LEU A 36 8.43 4.48 -4.91
N ILE A 37 9.20 5.56 -5.05
CA ILE A 37 9.91 6.20 -3.93
C ILE A 37 8.92 6.85 -2.97
N GLY A 38 7.93 7.59 -3.48
CA GLY A 38 6.87 8.17 -2.66
C GLY A 38 6.15 7.12 -1.82
N MET A 39 5.76 5.99 -2.41
CA MET A 39 5.16 4.86 -1.67
C MET A 39 6.06 4.36 -0.52
N GLN A 40 7.38 4.38 -0.70
CA GLN A 40 8.33 3.98 0.34
C GLN A 40 8.47 5.04 1.45
N GLU A 41 8.33 6.33 1.12
CA GLU A 41 8.26 7.41 2.10
C GLU A 41 7.04 7.23 3.00
N GLU A 42 5.85 7.02 2.42
CA GLU A 42 4.59 6.83 3.16
C GLU A 42 4.58 5.56 4.01
N LEU A 43 5.19 4.47 3.52
CA LEU A 43 5.40 3.27 4.33
C LEU A 43 6.32 3.56 5.52
N GLY A 44 7.29 4.44 5.36
CA GLY A 44 8.18 4.90 6.43
C GLY A 44 7.43 5.72 7.48
N GLU A 45 6.52 6.61 7.06
CA GLU A 45 5.66 7.37 7.96
C GLU A 45 4.72 6.45 8.76
N LEU A 46 4.05 5.52 8.08
CA LEU A 46 3.21 4.51 8.73
C LEU A 46 4.00 3.69 9.76
N ALA A 47 5.21 3.25 9.40
CA ALA A 47 6.08 2.50 10.30
C ALA A 47 6.54 3.33 11.50
N HIS A 48 6.83 4.62 11.30
CA HIS A 48 7.16 5.55 12.37
C HIS A 48 5.98 5.68 13.34
N ILE A 49 4.78 5.98 12.84
CA ILE A 49 3.56 6.13 13.66
C ILE A 49 3.32 4.85 14.48
N ALA A 50 3.29 3.68 13.82
CA ALA A 50 3.04 2.41 14.46
C ALA A 50 4.07 2.09 15.56
N LEU A 51 5.36 2.33 15.27
CA LEU A 51 6.44 2.10 16.23
C LEU A 51 6.33 3.03 17.44
N LYS A 52 6.06 4.32 17.23
CA LYS A 52 5.96 5.29 18.33
C LYS A 52 4.74 5.05 19.21
N LYS A 53 3.59 4.73 18.61
CA LYS A 53 2.40 4.27 19.35
C LYS A 53 2.71 3.02 20.17
N HIS A 54 3.35 2.01 19.59
CA HIS A 54 3.71 0.78 20.29
C HIS A 54 4.68 1.02 21.46
N GLN A 55 5.61 1.96 21.31
CA GLN A 55 6.60 2.32 22.32
C GLN A 55 6.05 3.27 23.40
N ASP A 56 4.85 3.83 23.22
CA ASP A 56 4.26 4.86 24.07
C ASP A 56 5.20 6.06 24.29
N ILE A 57 5.84 6.52 23.20
CA ILE A 57 6.72 7.69 23.19
C ILE A 57 6.30 8.66 22.11
N ARG A 58 6.77 9.91 22.22
CA ARG A 58 6.50 10.99 21.25
C ARG A 58 5.01 11.28 21.06
N THR A 59 4.23 11.18 22.14
CA THR A 59 2.79 11.42 22.13
C THR A 59 2.44 12.86 21.78
N GLU A 60 3.37 13.80 21.94
CA GLU A 60 3.26 15.19 21.53
C GLU A 60 3.15 15.39 20.00
N GLU A 61 3.67 14.44 19.20
CA GLU A 61 3.54 14.46 17.73
C GLU A 61 2.06 14.31 17.30
N GLY A 62 1.19 13.79 18.17
CA GLY A 62 -0.26 13.85 17.97
C GLY A 62 -0.84 12.79 17.04
N PHE A 63 -0.28 11.58 17.03
CA PHE A 63 -0.74 10.48 16.17
C PHE A 63 -2.20 10.03 16.36
N ASP A 64 -2.83 10.44 17.47
CA ASP A 64 -4.24 10.16 17.79
C ASP A 64 -5.13 11.41 17.63
N ARG A 65 -4.58 12.52 17.09
CA ARG A 65 -5.33 13.74 16.80
C ARG A 65 -5.70 13.75 15.31
N PRO A 66 -6.99 13.70 14.96
CA PRO A 66 -7.40 13.83 13.58
C PRO A 66 -7.25 15.28 13.09
N ASP A 67 -7.11 15.43 11.77
CA ASP A 67 -7.18 16.72 11.08
C ASP A 67 -8.63 17.28 11.02
N GLU A 68 -8.84 18.39 10.29
CA GLU A 68 -10.17 18.98 10.09
C GLU A 68 -11.17 18.08 9.34
N LEU A 69 -10.69 17.06 8.61
CA LEU A 69 -11.51 16.09 7.89
C LEU A 69 -11.82 14.84 8.75
N GLY A 70 -11.27 14.76 9.97
CA GLY A 70 -11.43 13.60 10.83
C GLY A 70 -10.47 12.45 10.51
N ILE A 71 -9.44 12.69 9.69
CA ILE A 71 -8.46 11.70 9.25
C ILE A 71 -7.32 11.66 10.26
N LEU A 72 -6.99 10.45 10.75
CA LEU A 72 -5.83 10.24 11.61
C LEU A 72 -4.56 10.17 10.75
N PRO A 73 -3.38 10.57 11.27
CA PRO A 73 -2.12 10.45 10.54
C PRO A 73 -1.85 9.04 9.99
N GLU A 74 -2.26 8.00 10.73
CA GLU A 74 -2.12 6.61 10.28
C GLU A 74 -3.03 6.26 9.10
N HIS A 75 -4.22 6.86 9.02
CA HIS A 75 -5.15 6.68 7.90
C HIS A 75 -4.64 7.38 6.64
N ASP A 76 -4.04 8.57 6.82
CA ASP A 76 -3.44 9.36 5.75
C ASP A 76 -2.29 8.60 5.08
N ALA A 77 -1.32 8.14 5.87
CA ALA A 77 -0.21 7.33 5.37
C ALA A 77 -0.68 6.04 4.67
N LEU A 78 -1.71 5.37 5.19
CA LEU A 78 -2.30 4.20 4.52
C LEU A 78 -2.93 4.55 3.16
N ALA A 79 -3.62 5.69 3.07
CA ALA A 79 -4.22 6.16 1.84
C ALA A 79 -3.15 6.57 0.82
N ASP A 80 -2.10 7.26 1.26
CA ASP A 80 -1.04 7.75 0.37
C ASP A 80 -0.17 6.63 -0.20
N ILE A 81 0.05 5.55 0.57
CA ILE A 81 0.63 4.30 0.02
C ILE A 81 -0.18 3.82 -1.20
N LEU A 82 -1.52 3.83 -1.09
CA LEU A 82 -2.39 3.42 -2.20
C LEU A 82 -2.35 4.42 -3.36
N VAL A 83 -2.37 5.72 -3.09
CA VAL A 83 -2.24 6.78 -4.10
C VAL A 83 -0.95 6.59 -4.91
N TYR A 84 0.19 6.50 -4.24
CA TYR A 84 1.46 6.29 -4.94
C TYR A 84 1.55 4.96 -5.67
N TRP A 85 0.97 3.89 -5.12
CA TRP A 85 0.90 2.61 -5.80
C TRP A 85 0.08 2.67 -7.10
N LEU A 86 -1.06 3.36 -7.09
CA LEU A 86 -1.91 3.52 -8.28
C LEU A 86 -1.21 4.38 -9.36
N ASP A 87 -0.57 5.49 -8.98
CA ASP A 87 0.24 6.28 -9.93
C ASP A 87 1.39 5.44 -10.49
N TYR A 88 2.07 4.66 -9.64
CA TYR A 88 3.11 3.73 -10.08
C TYR A 88 2.58 2.73 -11.11
N CYS A 89 1.45 2.06 -10.81
CA CYS A 89 0.79 1.12 -11.71
C CYS A 89 0.51 1.72 -13.08
N TRP A 90 -0.09 2.92 -13.12
CA TRP A 90 -0.37 3.61 -14.38
C TRP A 90 0.90 3.88 -15.19
N ARG A 91 1.95 4.42 -14.54
CA ARG A 91 3.23 4.76 -15.21
C ARG A 91 3.98 3.55 -15.77
N ILE A 92 3.80 2.36 -15.19
CA ILE A 92 4.38 1.11 -15.71
C ILE A 92 3.44 0.36 -16.67
N GLY A 93 2.28 0.93 -17.00
CA GLY A 93 1.35 0.39 -17.99
C GLY A 93 0.39 -0.69 -17.46
N ILE A 94 0.15 -0.74 -16.14
CA ILE A 94 -0.94 -1.55 -15.57
C ILE A 94 -2.26 -0.79 -15.78
N GLN A 95 -3.18 -1.41 -16.51
CA GLN A 95 -4.49 -0.82 -16.83
C GLN A 95 -5.60 -1.18 -15.84
N ASP A 96 -5.45 -2.32 -15.17
CA ASP A 96 -6.44 -2.86 -14.24
C ASP A 96 -5.74 -3.38 -12.97
N PRO A 97 -5.44 -2.48 -12.01
CA PRO A 97 -4.78 -2.84 -10.76
C PRO A 97 -5.64 -3.79 -9.90
N GLU A 98 -6.97 -3.70 -9.98
CA GLU A 98 -7.88 -4.57 -9.24
C GLU A 98 -7.78 -6.02 -9.72
N ALA A 99 -7.88 -6.24 -11.04
CA ALA A 99 -7.74 -7.57 -11.62
C ALA A 99 -6.34 -8.16 -11.35
N LEU A 100 -5.29 -7.34 -11.32
CA LEU A 100 -3.95 -7.77 -10.94
C LEU A 100 -3.92 -8.31 -9.49
N VAL A 101 -4.46 -7.55 -8.54
CA VAL A 101 -4.52 -7.94 -7.12
C VAL A 101 -5.38 -9.17 -6.94
N GLU A 102 -6.58 -9.20 -7.51
CA GLU A 102 -7.51 -10.35 -7.43
C GLU A 102 -6.83 -11.62 -7.94
N LYS A 103 -6.22 -11.55 -9.13
CA LYS A 103 -5.52 -12.68 -9.74
C LYS A 103 -4.39 -13.19 -8.85
N VAL A 104 -3.52 -12.30 -8.34
CA VAL A 104 -2.40 -12.71 -7.48
C VAL A 104 -2.90 -13.28 -6.16
N LEU A 105 -3.89 -12.64 -5.53
CA LEU A 105 -4.45 -13.06 -4.26
C LEU A 105 -5.05 -14.47 -4.35
N TYR A 106 -6.04 -14.67 -5.23
CA TYR A 106 -6.80 -15.91 -5.30
C TYR A 106 -6.07 -17.04 -6.03
N GLN A 107 -5.23 -16.73 -7.02
CA GLN A 107 -4.55 -17.77 -7.78
C GLN A 107 -3.20 -18.16 -7.18
N ARG A 108 -2.60 -17.32 -6.33
CA ARG A 108 -1.28 -17.59 -5.73
C ARG A 108 -1.29 -17.51 -4.22
N VAL A 109 -1.63 -16.36 -3.63
CA VAL A 109 -1.42 -16.13 -2.19
C VAL A 109 -2.28 -17.05 -1.34
N LEU A 110 -3.59 -17.09 -1.57
CA LEU A 110 -4.54 -17.89 -0.78
C LEU A 110 -4.42 -19.40 -1.02
N LYS A 111 -3.70 -19.82 -2.07
CA LYS A 111 -3.41 -21.23 -2.33
C LYS A 111 -2.15 -21.75 -1.64
N ARG A 112 -1.37 -20.86 -1.01
CA ARG A 112 -0.16 -21.27 -0.26
C ARG A 112 -0.59 -21.93 1.05
N ASP A 113 -0.18 -23.19 1.23
CA ASP A 113 -0.25 -23.83 2.54
C ASP A 113 1.04 -23.54 3.32
N TRP A 114 0.98 -22.58 4.22
CA TRP A 114 2.11 -22.22 5.08
C TRP A 114 2.36 -23.23 6.22
N ASN A 115 1.40 -24.10 6.51
CA ASN A 115 1.55 -25.13 7.54
C ASN A 115 2.33 -26.35 7.00
N GLU A 116 2.20 -26.68 5.72
CA GLU A 116 3.01 -27.73 5.09
C GLU A 116 4.50 -27.39 5.08
N HIS A 117 4.85 -26.13 4.78
CA HIS A 117 6.24 -25.67 4.82
C HIS A 117 6.85 -25.67 6.23
N ARG A 118 6.05 -25.43 7.28
CA ARG A 118 6.50 -25.55 8.68
C ARG A 118 6.84 -26.99 9.06
N LYS A 119 6.00 -27.95 8.66
CA LYS A 119 6.21 -29.37 9.00
C LYS A 119 7.48 -29.94 8.39
N LEU A 120 7.81 -29.55 7.15
CA LEU A 120 9.06 -29.98 6.50
C LEU A 120 10.31 -29.48 7.24
N GLN A 121 10.27 -28.27 7.80
CA GLN A 121 11.38 -27.72 8.60
C GLN A 121 11.51 -28.38 9.97
N GLU A 122 10.41 -28.85 10.57
CA GLU A 122 10.42 -29.58 11.84
C GLU A 122 10.93 -31.02 11.67
N THR A 123 10.67 -31.67 10.52
CA THR A 123 11.19 -33.03 10.22
C THR A 123 12.69 -33.08 9.86
N ASP A 124 13.26 -31.95 9.43
CA ASP A 124 14.69 -31.84 9.06
C ASP A 124 15.59 -31.34 10.21
N GLN A 125 15.03 -31.05 11.39
CA GLN A 125 15.82 -30.83 12.60
C GLN A 125 16.04 -32.18 13.30
N PRO A 126 17.25 -32.77 13.27
CA PRO A 126 17.53 -33.94 14.10
C PRO A 126 17.31 -33.54 15.56
N ASN A 127 16.50 -34.33 16.27
CA ASN A 127 16.26 -34.20 17.71
C ASN A 127 17.57 -33.83 18.42
N LYS A 128 17.61 -32.63 19.00
CA LYS A 128 18.66 -32.24 19.94
C LYS A 128 18.42 -32.89 21.29
#